data_AF-A0A0F9PZT4-F1
#
_entry.id   AF-A0A0F9PZT4-F1
#
_cell.length_a   1.000
_cell.length_b   1.000
_cell.length_c   1.000
_cell.angle_alpha   90.00
_cell.angle_beta   90.00
_cell.angle_gamma   90.00
#
_symmetry.space_group_name_H-M   'P 1'
#
loop_
_entity.id
_entity.type
_entity.pdbx_description
1 polymer ?
#
loop_
_entity_poly.entity_id
_entity_poly.type
_entity_poly.pdbx_seq_one_letter_code
_entity_poly.pdbx_strand_id
1 'polypeptide(L)' 'MIVYECSICEAYHPWDWNGDCRDDANRLYDIPDDAEVRTMVERLEADFVEV' A
#
# COMPACT_ATOMS: atom_id res chain seq x y z
N MET A 1 -10.38 -3.35 -5.46
CA MET A 1 -8.89 -3.26 -5.47
C MET A 1 -8.43 -3.14 -4.03
N ILE A 2 -7.33 -3.77 -3.60
CA ILE A 2 -6.78 -3.57 -2.25
C ILE A 2 -5.59 -2.61 -2.37
N VAL A 3 -5.58 -1.58 -1.53
CA VAL A 3 -4.47 -0.62 -1.41
C VAL A 3 -4.06 -0.49 0.05
N TYR A 4 -2.86 0.03 0.29
CA TYR A 4 -2.44 0.45 1.62
C TYR A 4 -1.95 1.90 1.61
N GLU A 5 -2.13 2.58 2.73
CA GLU A 5 -1.59 3.94 2.93
C GLU A 5 -0.11 3.87 3.34
N CYS A 6 0.75 4.54 2.58
CA CYS A 6 2.16 4.62 2.88
C CYS A 6 2.44 5.64 3.98
N SER A 7 2.97 5.19 5.11
CA SER A 7 3.36 6.08 6.21
C SER A 7 4.61 6.94 5.92
N ILE A 8 5.26 6.75 4.76
CA ILE A 8 6.47 7.48 4.36
C ILE A 8 6.13 8.68 3.47
N CYS A 9 5.25 8.48 2.49
CA CYS A 9 4.93 9.49 1.48
C CYS A 9 3.45 9.93 1.49
N GLU A 10 2.64 9.39 2.41
CA GLU A 10 1.22 9.72 2.61
C GLU A 10 0.35 9.46 1.36
N ALA A 11 0.82 8.60 0.45
CA ALA A 11 0.09 8.17 -0.74
C ALA A 11 -0.40 6.72 -0.58
N TYR A 12 -1.40 6.34 -1.39
CA TYR A 12 -1.86 4.97 -1.50
C TYR A 12 -1.03 4.19 -2.53
N HIS A 13 -0.78 2.92 -2.22
CA HIS A 13 -0.14 1.99 -3.13
C HIS A 13 -0.96 0.70 -3.27
N PRO A 14 -0.91 0.02 -4.43
CA PRO A 14 -1.51 -1.30 -4.57
C PRO A 14 -1.00 -2.25 -3.50
N TRP A 15 -1.85 -3.14 -3.00
CA TRP A 15 -1.46 -4.13 -2.00
C TRP A 15 -0.19 -4.87 -2.46
N ASP A 16 -0.15 -5.41 -3.67
CA ASP A 16 1.00 -6.20 -4.14
C ASP A 16 2.24 -5.38 -4.55
N TRP A 17 2.27 -4.07 -4.29
CA TRP A 17 3.40 -3.22 -4.64
C TRP A 17 4.49 -3.27 -3.55
N ASN A 18 5.71 -3.58 -3.97
CA ASN A 18 6.90 -3.76 -3.12
C ASN A 18 8.04 -2.77 -3.47
N GLY A 19 7.70 -1.65 -4.13
CA GLY A 19 8.68 -0.64 -4.54
C GLY A 19 9.08 0.31 -3.41
N ASP A 20 10.15 1.09 -3.63
CA ASP A 20 10.50 2.20 -2.74
C ASP A 20 9.77 3.47 -3.19
N CYS A 21 8.87 3.98 -2.34
CA CYS A 21 8.08 5.17 -2.63
C CYS A 21 8.93 6.43 -2.89
N ARG A 22 10.19 6.45 -2.46
CA ARG A 22 11.10 7.59 -2.65
C ARG A 22 11.65 7.67 -4.06
N ASP A 23 11.87 6.51 -4.69
CA ASP A 23 12.43 6.40 -6.05
C ASP A 23 11.37 6.07 -7.11
N ASP A 24 10.20 5.55 -6.70
CA ASP A 24 9.12 5.15 -7.59
C ASP A 24 8.02 6.23 -7.69
N ALA A 25 7.38 6.30 -8.85
CA ALA A 25 6.29 7.23 -9.17
C ALA A 25 4.89 6.65 -8.88
N ASN A 26 4.78 5.43 -8.36
CA ASN A 26 3.51 4.74 -8.11
C ASN A 26 2.71 5.29 -6.92
N ARG A 27 2.56 6.61 -6.80
CA ARG A 27 1.83 7.29 -5.71
C ARG A 27 0.41 7.60 -6.15
N LEU A 28 -0.58 6.99 -5.51
CA LEU A 28 -2.00 7.25 -5.77
C LEU A 28 -2.54 8.18 -4.68
N TYR A 29 -3.10 9.31 -5.07
CA TYR A 29 -3.77 10.26 -4.16
C TYR A 29 -5.29 10.18 -4.25
N ASP A 30 -5.79 9.55 -5.31
CA ASP A 30 -7.19 9.32 -5.57
C ASP A 30 -7.33 7.82 -5.86
N ILE A 31 -8.21 7.16 -5.11
CA ILE A 31 -8.50 5.74 -5.25
C ILE A 31 -9.99 5.57 -5.50
N PRO A 32 -10.41 4.52 -6.23
CA PRO A 32 -11.83 4.23 -6.43
C PRO A 32 -12.57 4.12 -5.09
N ASP A 33 -13.83 4.55 -5.05
CA ASP A 33 -14.66 4.48 -3.83
C ASP A 33 -14.89 3.03 -3.34
N ASP A 34 -14.76 2.05 -4.24
CA ASP A 34 -14.84 0.62 -3.96
C ASP A 34 -13.48 -0.03 -3.62
N ALA A 35 -12.42 0.76 -3.47
CA ALA A 35 -11.13 0.28 -3.02
C ALA A 35 -11.16 -0.08 -1.53
N GLU A 36 -10.63 -1.25 -1.21
CA GLU A 36 -10.39 -1.67 0.16
C GLU A 36 -9.04 -1.10 0.62
N VAL A 37 -9.09 -0.20 1.60
CA VAL A 37 -7.89 0.38 2.21
C VAL A 37 -7.52 -0.43 3.44
N ARG A 38 -6.29 -0.94 3.44
CA ARG A 38 -5.67 -1.62 4.60
C ARG A 38 -4.47 -0.83 5.10
N THR A 39 -4.03 -1.14 6.30
CA THR A 39 -2.88 -0.49 6.93
C THR A 39 -1.56 -1.14 6.52
N MET A 40 -0.47 -0.39 6.64
CA MET A 40 0.89 -0.93 6.50
C MET A 40 1.18 -2.05 7.51
N VAL A 41 0.58 -1.98 8.71
CA VAL A 41 0.73 -3.02 9.74
C VAL A 41 0.14 -4.34 9.23
N GLU A 42 -1.08 -4.32 8.69
CA GLU A 42 -1.71 -5.51 8.12
C GLU A 42 -0.89 -6.08 6.96
N ARG A 43 -0.20 -5.24 6.18
CA ARG A 43 0.66 -5.69 5.10
C ARG A 43 1.91 -6.40 5.61
N LEU A 44 2.58 -5.81 6.60
CA LEU A 44 3.72 -6.44 7.25
C LEU A 44 3.30 -7.77 7.89
N GLU A 45 2.18 -7.81 8.61
CA GLU A 45 1.65 -9.05 9.21
C GLU A 45 1.35 -10.12 8.15
N ALA A 46 0.78 -9.75 7.00
CA ALA A 46 0.55 -10.69 5.90
C ALA A 46 1.86 -11.28 5.37
N ASP A 47 2.88 -10.44 5.12
CA ASP A 47 4.19 -10.89 4.65
C ASP A 47 4.91 -11.79 5.69
N PHE A 48 4.69 -11.56 6.99
CA PHE A 48 5.25 -12.37 8.09
C PHE A 48 4.47 -13.66 8.38
N VAL A 49 3.24 -13.81 7.88
CA VAL A 49 2.43 -15.04 8.05
C VAL A 49 2.75 -16.08 6.98
N GLU A 50 3.40 -15.71 5.88
CA GLU A 50 3.80 -16.63 4.81
C GLU A 50 5.11 -17.41 5.08
N VAL A 51 5.49 -17.63 6.34
CA VAL A 51 6.64 -18.48 6.76
C VAL A 51 6.24 -19.77 7.48
#